data_AF-A0A9D7BB52-F1
#
_entry.id   AF-A0A9D7BB52-F1
#
_cell.length_a   1.000
_cell.length_b   1.000
_cell.length_c   1.000
_cell.angle_alpha   90.00
_cell.angle_beta   90.00
_cell.angle_gamma   90.00
#
_symmetry.space_group_name_H-M   'P 1'
#
loop_
_entity.id
_entity.type
_entity.pdbx_description
1 polymer ?
#
loop_
_entity_poly.entity_id
_entity_poly.type
_entity_poly.pdbx_seq_one_letter_code
_entity_poly.pdbx_strand_id
1 'polypeptide(L)'
;MRKTMNKLLMGKPSMNEGERHSTLERRWKNVVAIWNNSFEEDAGLEKLVRLMLAASQFLFPGVYIKHAFWRSGPVHQDLAVEVFVLLKTIFPLVVLWMGWWNEPVVFGLVIWFTAETLLYIPTLIFASDALPSPRSYRRSKLLIFINYLEVVFAFAVLHMAGQYMNLPLTRWTDAVYVSFVITSTIGFGEYYPISGIGKLVISIQSVFYLSYIALFISFFSLGHNKGYFEGLDKR
;
A
#
# COMPACT_ATOMS: atom_id res chain seq x y z
N MET A 1 19.86 -26.26 -8.56
CA MET A 1 18.79 -25.23 -8.63
C MET A 1 18.30 -24.75 -7.27
N ARG A 2 17.89 -25.63 -6.34
CA ARG A 2 17.33 -25.22 -5.02
C ARG A 2 18.27 -24.31 -4.18
N LYS A 3 19.59 -24.59 -4.16
CA LYS A 3 20.59 -23.75 -3.47
C LYS A 3 20.76 -22.37 -4.12
N THR A 4 20.73 -22.27 -5.45
CA THR A 4 20.84 -21.00 -6.19
C THR A 4 19.59 -20.15 -5.98
N MET A 5 18.41 -20.77 -6.00
CA MET A 5 17.13 -20.11 -5.76
C MET A 5 16.99 -19.62 -4.31
N ASN A 6 17.43 -20.43 -3.33
CA ASN A 6 17.50 -20.00 -1.93
C ASN A 6 18.49 -18.84 -1.76
N LYS A 7 19.64 -18.85 -2.45
CA LYS A 7 20.62 -17.75 -2.38
C LYS A 7 20.08 -16.46 -2.99
N LEU A 8 19.27 -16.56 -4.06
CA LEU A 8 18.64 -15.42 -4.73
C LEU A 8 17.49 -14.82 -3.91
N LEU A 9 16.65 -15.67 -3.28
CA LEU A 9 15.47 -15.24 -2.54
C LEU A 9 15.74 -14.88 -1.08
N MET A 10 16.66 -15.60 -0.40
CA MET A 10 16.86 -15.48 1.05
C MET A 10 18.08 -14.63 1.44
N GLY A 11 19.00 -14.38 0.51
CA GLY A 11 20.22 -13.62 0.78
C GLY A 11 21.10 -14.27 1.88
N LYS A 12 21.92 -13.46 2.57
CA LYS A 12 22.66 -13.92 3.76
C LYS A 12 21.74 -13.84 4.99
N PRO A 13 21.69 -14.86 5.86
CA PRO A 13 20.94 -14.80 7.10
C PRO A 13 21.49 -13.66 7.98
N SER A 14 20.60 -12.77 8.43
CA SER A 14 20.97 -11.70 9.37
C SER A 14 21.17 -12.28 10.76
N MET A 15 22.33 -12.02 11.38
CA MET A 15 22.75 -12.59 12.67
C MET A 15 21.90 -12.17 13.89
N ASN A 16 20.94 -11.25 13.74
CA ASN A 16 19.96 -10.91 14.77
C ASN A 16 18.59 -11.50 14.41
N GLU A 17 18.37 -12.78 14.73
CA GLU A 17 17.01 -13.29 14.94
C GLU A 17 16.52 -12.76 16.29
N GLY A 18 16.06 -11.50 16.30
CA GLY A 18 15.34 -10.96 17.46
C GLY A 18 14.15 -11.85 17.83
N GLU A 19 13.68 -11.73 19.08
CA GLU A 19 12.63 -12.58 19.63
C GLU A 19 11.41 -12.69 18.70
N ARG A 20 10.90 -13.93 18.56
CA ARG A 20 9.78 -14.26 17.68
C ARG A 20 8.47 -13.84 18.35
N HIS A 21 8.05 -12.60 18.09
CA HIS A 21 6.76 -12.08 18.56
C HIS A 21 5.65 -12.28 17.52
N SER A 22 4.43 -12.53 18.00
CA SER A 22 3.25 -12.58 17.15
C SER A 22 3.03 -11.23 16.48
N THR A 23 2.83 -11.21 15.15
CA THR A 23 2.59 -9.97 14.39
C THR A 23 1.36 -9.23 14.91
N LEU A 24 0.27 -9.94 15.20
CA LEU A 24 -0.98 -9.35 15.68
C LEU A 24 -0.81 -8.76 17.09
N GLU A 25 -0.12 -9.49 17.98
CA GLU A 25 0.14 -9.02 19.34
C GLU A 25 0.97 -7.74 19.33
N ARG A 26 1.98 -7.66 18.45
CA ARG A 26 2.78 -6.46 18.26
C ARG A 26 1.95 -5.30 17.71
N ARG A 27 1.06 -5.53 16.73
CA ARG A 27 0.15 -4.47 16.23
C ARG A 27 -0.78 -3.96 17.32
N TRP A 28 -1.28 -4.85 18.16
CA TRP A 28 -2.15 -4.48 19.27
C TRP A 28 -1.39 -3.66 20.33
N LYS A 29 -0.18 -4.07 20.69
CA LYS A 29 0.71 -3.29 21.57
C LYS A 29 0.93 -1.87 21.04
N ASN A 30 1.06 -1.69 19.72
CA ASN A 30 1.21 -0.36 19.12
C ASN A 30 -0.06 0.49 19.25
N VAL A 31 -1.25 -0.09 19.02
CA VAL A 31 -2.53 0.63 19.25
C VAL A 31 -2.65 1.06 20.71
N VAL A 32 -2.34 0.17 21.65
CA VAL A 32 -2.37 0.47 23.09
C VAL A 32 -1.33 1.54 23.47
N ALA A 33 -0.14 1.52 22.85
CA ALA A 33 0.90 2.51 23.08
C ALA A 33 0.49 3.91 22.61
N ILE A 34 -0.15 4.02 21.44
CA ILE A 34 -0.71 5.29 20.94
C ILE A 34 -1.85 5.75 21.85
N TRP A 35 -2.71 4.83 22.31
CA TRP A 35 -3.80 5.16 23.24
C TRP A 35 -3.28 5.72 24.57
N ASN A 36 -2.21 5.14 25.11
CA ASN A 36 -1.63 5.51 26.40
C ASN A 36 -0.58 6.64 26.31
N ASN A 37 -0.33 7.23 25.13
CA ASN A 37 0.72 8.23 24.89
C ASN A 37 2.10 7.79 25.44
N SER A 38 2.46 6.52 25.23
CA SER A 38 3.64 5.93 25.89
C SER A 38 4.98 6.38 25.31
N PHE A 39 5.00 6.96 24.10
CA PHE A 39 6.22 7.30 23.38
C PHE A 39 6.29 8.74 22.86
N GLU A 40 5.14 9.36 22.57
CA GLU A 40 4.99 10.73 22.05
C GLU A 40 3.81 11.41 22.76
N GLU A 41 3.90 12.73 22.97
CA GLU A 41 2.84 13.56 23.55
C GLU A 41 1.73 13.84 22.52
N ASP A 42 1.23 12.79 21.88
CA ASP A 42 0.20 12.87 20.86
C ASP A 42 -1.07 13.49 21.47
N ALA A 43 -1.52 14.60 20.89
CA ALA A 43 -2.69 15.32 21.36
C ALA A 43 -3.65 15.67 20.21
N GLY A 44 -4.94 15.69 20.53
CA GLY A 44 -5.98 16.15 19.60
C GLY A 44 -6.10 15.32 18.31
N LEU A 45 -6.03 16.01 17.17
CA LEU A 45 -6.26 15.43 15.84
C LEU A 45 -5.23 14.35 15.46
N GLU A 46 -3.97 14.55 15.83
CA GLU A 46 -2.88 13.63 15.52
C GLU A 46 -3.11 12.24 16.12
N LYS A 47 -3.46 12.19 17.41
CA LYS A 47 -3.78 10.95 18.11
C LYS A 47 -4.96 10.21 17.47
N LEU A 48 -6.02 10.93 17.10
CA LEU A 48 -7.20 10.35 16.45
C LEU A 48 -6.84 9.72 15.10
N VAL A 49 -6.08 10.44 14.27
CA VAL A 49 -5.65 9.95 12.96
C VAL A 49 -4.75 8.72 13.12
N ARG A 50 -3.76 8.76 14.02
CA ARG A 50 -2.86 7.62 14.27
C ARG A 50 -3.59 6.38 14.79
N LEU A 51 -4.53 6.54 15.71
CA LEU A 51 -5.37 5.44 16.20
C LEU A 51 -6.23 4.84 15.09
N MET A 52 -6.86 5.68 14.27
CA MET A 52 -7.66 5.22 13.12
C MET A 52 -6.81 4.42 12.15
N LEU A 53 -5.63 4.93 11.79
CA LEU A 53 -4.70 4.26 10.88
C LEU A 53 -4.18 2.95 11.47
N ALA A 54 -3.78 2.93 12.74
CA ALA A 54 -3.28 1.74 13.42
C ALA A 54 -4.38 0.67 13.56
N ALA A 55 -5.62 1.06 13.87
CA ALA A 55 -6.76 0.16 13.94
C ALA A 55 -7.17 -0.38 12.57
N SER A 56 -7.09 0.44 11.52
CA SER A 56 -7.43 0.01 10.15
C SER A 56 -6.57 -1.16 9.66
N GLN A 57 -5.35 -1.31 10.18
CA GLN A 57 -4.44 -2.41 9.82
C GLN A 57 -5.03 -3.79 10.10
N PHE A 58 -5.92 -3.94 11.08
CA PHE A 58 -6.57 -5.21 11.39
C PHE A 58 -7.65 -5.60 10.37
N LEU A 59 -8.09 -4.68 9.52
CA LEU A 59 -9.04 -4.97 8.43
C LEU A 59 -8.34 -5.54 7.19
N PHE A 60 -7.01 -5.48 7.15
CA PHE A 60 -6.28 -5.72 5.91
C PHE A 60 -5.59 -7.08 5.84
N PRO A 61 -5.72 -7.78 4.70
CA PRO A 61 -5.18 -9.13 4.52
C PRO A 61 -3.66 -9.20 4.69
N GLY A 62 -2.91 -8.14 4.35
CA GLY A 62 -1.46 -8.13 4.46
C GLY A 62 -0.95 -8.39 5.89
N VAL A 63 -1.67 -7.96 6.92
CA VAL A 63 -1.32 -8.23 8.33
C VAL A 63 -1.47 -9.72 8.65
N TYR A 64 -2.53 -10.35 8.15
CA TYR A 64 -2.78 -11.77 8.37
C TYR A 64 -1.83 -12.66 7.58
N ILE A 65 -1.43 -12.25 6.37
CA ILE A 65 -0.39 -12.94 5.61
C ILE A 65 0.93 -12.89 6.38
N LYS A 66 1.31 -11.72 6.89
CA LYS A 66 2.51 -11.59 7.73
C LYS A 66 2.41 -12.45 9.00
N HIS A 67 1.23 -12.48 9.62
CA HIS A 67 0.97 -13.35 10.75
C HIS A 67 1.08 -14.83 10.38
N ALA A 68 0.53 -15.31 9.26
CA ALA A 68 0.60 -16.72 8.88
C ALA A 68 2.05 -17.26 8.82
N PHE A 69 3.01 -16.39 8.43
CA PHE A 69 4.43 -16.71 8.39
C PHE A 69 5.21 -16.28 9.65
N TRP A 70 4.53 -15.97 10.76
CA TRP A 70 5.19 -15.42 11.96
C TRP A 70 6.26 -16.36 12.52
N ARG A 71 6.01 -17.67 12.50
CA ARG A 71 6.91 -18.73 13.01
C ARG A 71 8.09 -19.04 12.07
N SER A 72 7.95 -18.73 10.79
CA SER A 72 8.94 -19.06 9.75
C SER A 72 10.11 -18.07 9.70
N GLY A 73 10.09 -17.03 10.53
CA GLY A 73 11.16 -16.04 10.65
C GLY A 73 10.98 -14.80 9.75
N PRO A 74 11.75 -13.72 10.00
CA PRO A 74 11.50 -12.41 9.38
C PRO A 74 11.68 -12.38 7.85
N VAL A 75 12.59 -13.19 7.31
CA VAL A 75 12.82 -13.27 5.84
C VAL A 75 11.59 -13.82 5.13
N HIS A 76 11.00 -14.88 5.67
CA HIS A 76 9.83 -15.52 5.08
C HIS A 76 8.60 -14.63 5.18
N GLN A 77 8.43 -13.90 6.29
CA GLN A 77 7.37 -12.91 6.43
C GLN A 77 7.47 -11.82 5.36
N ASP A 78 8.65 -11.24 5.17
CA ASP A 78 8.81 -10.15 4.20
C ASP A 78 8.57 -10.66 2.76
N LEU A 79 9.08 -11.85 2.43
CA LEU A 79 8.92 -12.44 1.10
C LEU A 79 7.45 -12.78 0.83
N ALA A 80 6.71 -13.28 1.82
CA ALA A 80 5.28 -13.54 1.69
C ALA A 80 4.49 -12.24 1.42
N VAL A 81 4.85 -11.15 2.11
CA VAL A 81 4.26 -9.82 1.88
C VAL A 81 4.63 -9.29 0.49
N GLU A 82 5.86 -9.46 0.03
CA GLU A 82 6.28 -9.06 -1.32
C GLU A 82 5.49 -9.80 -2.41
N VAL A 83 5.36 -11.12 -2.28
CA VAL A 83 4.54 -11.93 -3.21
C VAL A 83 3.09 -11.47 -3.18
N PHE A 84 2.53 -11.22 -1.99
CA PHE A 84 1.17 -10.70 -1.86
C PHE A 84 0.98 -9.35 -2.57
N VAL A 85 1.88 -8.39 -2.35
CA VAL A 85 1.84 -7.08 -3.01
C VAL A 85 1.91 -7.23 -4.52
N LEU A 86 2.80 -8.08 -5.05
CA LEU A 86 2.88 -8.35 -6.50
C LEU A 86 1.59 -8.96 -7.07
N LEU A 87 1.03 -9.96 -6.39
CA LEU A 87 -0.23 -10.57 -6.80
C LEU A 87 -1.37 -9.56 -6.78
N LYS A 88 -1.43 -8.73 -5.74
CA LYS A 88 -2.38 -7.64 -5.59
C LYS A 88 -2.24 -6.58 -6.69
N THR A 89 -1.02 -6.24 -7.12
CA THR A 89 -0.78 -5.33 -8.25
C THR A 89 -1.25 -5.91 -9.58
N ILE A 90 -1.01 -7.20 -9.82
CA ILE A 90 -1.39 -7.88 -11.06
C ILE A 90 -2.90 -8.12 -11.11
N PHE A 91 -3.55 -8.30 -9.96
CA PHE A 91 -4.96 -8.66 -9.88
C PHE A 91 -5.89 -7.70 -10.65
N PRO A 92 -5.86 -6.36 -10.48
CA PRO A 92 -6.67 -5.45 -11.29
C PRO A 92 -6.45 -5.57 -12.80
N LEU A 93 -5.22 -5.85 -13.26
CA LEU A 93 -4.94 -6.08 -14.68
C LEU A 93 -5.60 -7.36 -15.19
N VAL A 94 -5.61 -8.43 -14.39
CA VAL A 94 -6.32 -9.67 -14.72
C VAL A 94 -7.83 -9.42 -14.77
N VAL A 95 -8.39 -8.66 -13.82
CA VAL A 95 -9.80 -8.28 -13.81
C VAL A 95 -10.17 -7.51 -15.08
N LEU A 96 -9.34 -6.54 -15.47
CA LEU A 96 -9.48 -5.76 -16.69
C LEU A 96 -9.33 -6.60 -17.96
N TRP A 97 -8.41 -7.55 -17.99
CA TRP A 97 -8.20 -8.40 -19.16
C TRP A 97 -9.34 -9.41 -19.36
N MET A 98 -9.86 -9.96 -18.25
CA MET A 98 -10.91 -10.99 -18.26
C MET A 98 -12.34 -10.45 -18.35
N GLY A 99 -12.55 -9.14 -18.19
CA GLY A 99 -13.91 -8.59 -18.20
C GLY A 99 -14.64 -8.58 -16.86
N TRP A 100 -13.96 -8.85 -15.75
CA TRP A 100 -14.60 -9.10 -14.44
C TRP A 100 -14.87 -7.84 -13.61
N TRP A 101 -14.77 -6.65 -14.20
CA TRP A 101 -14.97 -5.38 -13.48
C TRP A 101 -16.42 -5.18 -12.99
N ASN A 102 -17.40 -5.90 -13.58
CA ASN A 102 -18.80 -5.86 -13.17
C ASN A 102 -19.18 -6.96 -12.16
N GLU A 103 -18.29 -7.90 -11.88
CA GLU A 103 -18.58 -9.00 -10.94
C GLU A 103 -18.51 -8.47 -9.50
N PRO A 104 -19.60 -8.48 -8.72
CA PRO A 104 -19.67 -7.79 -7.42
C PRO A 104 -18.60 -8.24 -6.42
N VAL A 105 -18.30 -9.53 -6.40
CA VAL A 105 -17.27 -10.11 -5.50
C VAL A 105 -15.88 -9.64 -5.92
N VAL A 106 -15.57 -9.69 -7.21
CA VAL A 106 -14.26 -9.29 -7.76
C VAL A 106 -14.05 -7.79 -7.58
N PHE A 107 -15.07 -6.99 -7.89
CA PHE A 107 -15.06 -5.55 -7.69
C PHE A 107 -14.89 -5.18 -6.21
N GLY A 108 -15.59 -5.87 -5.31
CA GLY A 108 -15.43 -5.73 -3.86
C GLY A 108 -13.99 -6.05 -3.39
N LEU A 109 -13.37 -7.09 -3.95
CA LEU A 109 -11.97 -7.43 -3.68
C LEU A 109 -11.02 -6.33 -4.15
N VAL A 110 -11.22 -5.76 -5.35
CA VAL A 110 -10.42 -4.63 -5.84
C VAL A 110 -10.54 -3.44 -4.90
N ILE A 111 -11.75 -3.08 -4.48
CA ILE A 111 -11.96 -1.97 -3.51
C ILE A 111 -11.25 -2.27 -2.19
N TRP A 112 -11.39 -3.47 -1.65
CA TRP A 112 -10.79 -3.83 -0.36
C TRP A 112 -9.25 -3.77 -0.41
N PHE A 113 -8.65 -4.32 -1.46
CA PHE A 113 -7.22 -4.23 -1.71
C PHE A 113 -6.76 -2.78 -1.91
N THR A 114 -7.48 -1.99 -2.69
CA THR A 114 -7.16 -0.57 -2.90
C THR A 114 -7.19 0.18 -1.57
N ALA A 115 -8.24 -0.03 -0.76
CA ALA A 115 -8.39 0.61 0.54
C ALA A 115 -7.22 0.29 1.49
N GLU A 116 -6.72 -0.95 1.49
CA GLU A 116 -5.50 -1.32 2.23
C GLU A 116 -4.30 -0.45 1.80
N THR A 117 -4.08 -0.25 0.50
CA THR A 117 -2.95 0.58 0.02
C THR A 117 -3.16 2.07 0.29
N LEU A 118 -4.39 2.56 0.09
CA LEU A 118 -4.78 3.93 0.36
C LEU A 118 -4.58 4.30 1.84
N LEU A 119 -4.80 3.37 2.77
CA LEU A 119 -4.61 3.60 4.21
C LEU A 119 -3.19 3.25 4.68
N TYR A 120 -2.48 2.36 3.99
CA TYR A 120 -1.08 2.05 4.27
C TYR A 120 -0.14 3.25 4.06
N ILE A 121 -0.37 4.06 3.02
CA ILE A 121 0.49 5.23 2.74
C ILE A 121 0.40 6.32 3.82
N PRO A 122 -0.79 6.79 4.24
CA PRO A 122 -0.92 7.69 5.38
C PRO A 122 -0.37 7.07 6.67
N THR A 123 -0.49 5.75 6.87
CA THR A 123 0.12 5.06 8.00
C THR A 123 1.65 5.21 7.99
N LEU A 124 2.29 5.11 6.82
CA LEU A 124 3.74 5.35 6.68
C LEU A 124 4.14 6.81 6.93
N ILE A 125 3.22 7.76 6.79
CA ILE A 125 3.49 9.20 7.00
C ILE A 125 3.28 9.58 8.46
N PHE A 126 2.14 9.20 9.05
CA PHE A 126 1.67 9.66 10.36
C PHE A 126 1.91 8.66 11.50
N ALA A 127 2.06 7.37 11.20
CA ALA A 127 2.17 6.30 12.21
C ALA A 127 3.30 5.31 11.84
N SER A 128 4.42 5.85 11.34
CA SER A 128 5.55 5.06 10.84
C SER A 128 6.28 4.31 11.96
N ASP A 129 6.29 4.88 13.16
CA ASP A 129 6.78 4.29 14.41
C ASP A 129 5.97 3.05 14.82
N ALA A 130 4.68 3.02 14.50
CA ALA A 130 3.83 1.85 14.67
C ALA A 130 4.14 0.74 13.66
N LEU A 131 5.00 0.98 12.67
CA LEU A 131 5.45 -0.01 11.69
C LEU A 131 6.88 -0.52 12.00
N PRO A 132 7.18 -1.79 11.70
CA PRO A 132 8.56 -2.26 11.76
C PRO A 132 9.45 -1.47 10.81
N SER A 133 10.65 -1.13 11.29
CA SER A 133 11.69 -0.60 10.43
C SER A 133 12.01 -1.58 9.29
N PRO A 134 12.18 -1.08 8.06
CA PRO A 134 12.44 -1.93 6.92
C PRO A 134 13.85 -2.50 7.00
N ARG A 135 13.99 -3.80 6.74
CA ARG A 135 15.31 -4.46 6.68
C ARG A 135 16.19 -3.94 5.54
N SER A 136 15.58 -3.38 4.50
CA SER A 136 16.29 -2.76 3.39
C SER A 136 15.47 -1.61 2.82
N TYR A 137 16.06 -0.42 2.82
CA TYR A 137 15.49 0.76 2.18
C TYR A 137 15.30 0.57 0.66
N ARG A 138 16.19 -0.18 0.00
CA ARG A 138 16.05 -0.51 -1.43
C ARG A 138 14.80 -1.33 -1.72
N ARG A 139 14.48 -2.32 -0.86
CA ARG A 139 13.24 -3.12 -0.96
C ARG A 139 12.01 -2.25 -0.76
N SER A 140 12.06 -1.37 0.25
CA SER A 140 10.93 -0.47 0.55
C SER A 140 10.63 0.47 -0.62
N LYS A 141 11.67 1.05 -1.26
CA LYS A 141 11.49 1.89 -2.46
C LYS A 141 10.84 1.13 -3.62
N LEU A 142 11.25 -0.13 -3.84
CA LEU A 142 10.63 -0.98 -4.87
C LEU A 142 9.16 -1.26 -4.57
N LEU A 143 8.83 -1.61 -3.31
CA LEU A 143 7.45 -1.88 -2.89
C LEU A 143 6.55 -0.65 -2.98
N ILE A 144 7.06 0.53 -2.63
CA ILE A 144 6.35 1.80 -2.80
C ILE A 144 5.98 2.01 -4.28
N PHE A 145 6.94 1.81 -5.20
CA PHE A 145 6.69 1.89 -6.63
C PHE A 145 5.66 0.87 -7.14
N ILE A 146 5.71 -0.37 -6.64
CA ILE A 146 4.73 -1.41 -6.99
C ILE A 146 3.33 -1.07 -6.44
N ASN A 147 3.23 -0.53 -5.23
CA ASN A 147 1.96 -0.05 -4.65
C ASN A 147 1.37 1.11 -5.47
N TYR A 148 2.19 1.99 -6.03
CA TYR A 148 1.69 3.01 -6.95
C TYR A 148 1.04 2.41 -8.20
N LEU A 149 1.71 1.45 -8.82
CA LEU A 149 1.16 0.75 -9.98
C LEU A 149 -0.14 0.01 -9.62
N GLU A 150 -0.18 -0.61 -8.44
CA GLU A 150 -1.39 -1.28 -7.93
C GLU A 150 -2.57 -0.33 -7.85
N VAL A 151 -2.40 0.85 -7.24
CA VAL A 151 -3.48 1.84 -7.14
C VAL A 151 -3.86 2.38 -8.52
N VAL A 152 -2.91 2.64 -9.41
CA VAL A 152 -3.21 3.04 -10.80
C VAL A 152 -4.07 1.97 -11.50
N PHE A 153 -3.70 0.70 -11.43
CA PHE A 153 -4.49 -0.36 -12.07
C PHE A 153 -5.83 -0.60 -11.38
N ALA A 154 -5.92 -0.43 -10.07
CA ALA A 154 -7.19 -0.54 -9.37
C ALA A 154 -8.15 0.58 -9.78
N PHE A 155 -7.70 1.84 -9.82
CA PHE A 155 -8.54 2.93 -10.31
C PHE A 155 -8.94 2.75 -11.78
N ALA A 156 -8.12 2.09 -12.61
CA ALA A 156 -8.53 1.70 -13.94
C ALA A 156 -9.73 0.73 -13.94
N VAL A 157 -9.77 -0.25 -13.02
CA VAL A 157 -10.97 -1.09 -12.82
C VAL A 157 -12.17 -0.24 -12.41
N LEU A 158 -12.00 0.70 -11.47
CA LEU A 158 -13.09 1.58 -11.02
C LEU A 158 -13.64 2.42 -12.18
N HIS A 159 -12.78 3.00 -13.00
CA HIS A 159 -13.18 3.78 -14.17
C HIS A 159 -13.89 2.91 -15.22
N MET A 160 -13.46 1.67 -15.41
CA MET A 160 -14.07 0.72 -16.36
C MET A 160 -15.45 0.22 -15.88
N ALA A 161 -15.63 0.05 -14.57
CA ALA A 161 -16.86 -0.48 -13.99
C ALA A 161 -18.06 0.48 -14.09
N GLY A 162 -17.82 1.78 -14.28
CA GLY A 162 -18.86 2.80 -14.32
C GLY A 162 -18.88 3.62 -15.60
N GLN A 163 -20.07 4.11 -15.98
CA GLN A 163 -20.22 5.10 -17.04
C GLN A 163 -19.92 6.50 -16.48
N TYR A 164 -18.66 6.73 -16.11
CA TYR A 164 -18.25 7.95 -15.40
C TYR A 164 -17.79 9.09 -16.30
N MET A 165 -17.25 8.75 -17.48
CA MET A 165 -16.56 9.67 -18.39
C MET A 165 -17.49 10.17 -19.51
N ASN A 166 -17.09 11.27 -20.15
CA ASN A 166 -17.74 11.82 -21.35
C ASN A 166 -17.79 10.84 -22.53
N LEU A 167 -16.77 9.98 -22.66
CA LEU A 167 -16.69 8.93 -23.67
C LEU A 167 -16.64 7.56 -22.99
N PRO A 168 -17.32 6.53 -23.55
CA PRO A 168 -17.25 5.19 -23.00
C PRO A 168 -15.85 4.61 -23.17
N LEU A 169 -15.34 3.95 -22.12
CA LEU A 169 -14.08 3.21 -22.17
C LEU A 169 -14.34 1.87 -22.88
N THR A 170 -13.78 1.71 -24.08
CA THR A 170 -14.11 0.55 -24.94
C THR A 170 -13.14 -0.61 -24.72
N ARG A 171 -11.86 -0.30 -24.49
CA ARG A 171 -10.81 -1.28 -24.24
C ARG A 171 -10.29 -1.11 -22.83
N TRP A 172 -9.84 -2.21 -22.24
CA TRP A 172 -9.19 -2.19 -20.93
C TRP A 172 -7.95 -1.28 -20.90
N THR A 173 -7.28 -1.11 -22.04
CA THR A 173 -6.15 -0.18 -22.20
C THR A 173 -6.56 1.27 -22.02
N ASP A 174 -7.78 1.64 -22.42
CA ASP A 174 -8.31 3.00 -22.29
C ASP A 174 -8.47 3.34 -20.81
N ALA A 175 -8.97 2.40 -20.01
CA ALA A 175 -9.11 2.56 -18.56
C ALA A 175 -7.75 2.70 -17.86
N VAL A 176 -6.76 1.89 -18.25
CA VAL A 176 -5.39 2.00 -17.72
C VAL A 176 -4.77 3.34 -18.09
N TYR A 177 -4.90 3.76 -19.36
CA TYR A 177 -4.44 5.05 -19.84
C TYR A 177 -5.05 6.21 -19.05
N VAL A 178 -6.37 6.24 -18.90
CA VAL A 178 -7.08 7.27 -18.14
C VAL A 178 -6.57 7.33 -16.70
N SER A 179 -6.42 6.17 -16.05
CA SER A 179 -5.91 6.13 -14.68
C SER A 179 -4.48 6.68 -14.57
N PHE A 180 -3.59 6.36 -15.51
CA PHE A 180 -2.25 6.95 -15.56
C PHE A 180 -2.28 8.45 -15.78
N VAL A 181 -3.09 8.94 -16.73
CA VAL A 181 -3.17 10.37 -17.07
C VAL A 181 -3.70 11.19 -15.89
N ILE A 182 -4.68 10.66 -15.16
CA ILE A 182 -5.23 11.28 -13.96
C ILE A 182 -4.21 11.25 -12.83
N THR A 183 -3.68 10.07 -12.48
CA THR A 183 -2.72 9.96 -11.38
C THR A 183 -1.46 10.77 -11.64
N SER A 184 -0.95 10.82 -12.87
CA SER A 184 0.22 11.64 -13.21
C SER A 184 -0.08 13.13 -13.36
N THR A 185 -1.33 13.56 -13.17
CA THR A 185 -1.80 14.95 -13.33
C THR A 185 -1.52 15.56 -14.71
N ILE A 186 -1.39 14.72 -15.74
CA ILE A 186 -1.18 15.18 -17.12
C ILE A 186 -2.47 15.75 -17.70
N GLY A 187 -3.59 15.03 -17.53
CA GLY A 187 -4.93 15.52 -17.87
C GLY A 187 -5.10 16.01 -19.32
N PHE A 188 -4.80 15.17 -20.33
CA PHE A 188 -4.94 15.53 -21.75
C PHE A 188 -6.34 16.02 -22.18
N GLY A 189 -7.38 15.77 -21.38
CA GLY A 189 -8.73 16.30 -21.58
C GLY A 189 -9.63 15.49 -22.51
N GLU A 190 -9.13 14.42 -23.13
CA GLU A 190 -9.93 13.51 -23.96
C GLU A 190 -11.02 12.79 -23.14
N TYR A 191 -10.63 12.28 -21.96
CA TYR A 191 -11.54 11.69 -20.98
C TYR A 191 -11.69 12.62 -19.78
N TYR A 192 -12.92 13.00 -19.45
CA TYR A 192 -13.25 13.79 -18.27
C TYR A 192 -14.56 13.31 -17.61
N PRO A 193 -14.67 13.40 -16.27
CA PRO A 193 -15.82 12.88 -15.56
C PRO A 193 -17.07 13.75 -15.77
N ILE A 194 -18.17 13.12 -16.18
CA ILE A 194 -19.47 13.80 -16.33
C ILE A 194 -20.41 13.50 -15.16
N SER A 195 -20.29 12.31 -14.56
CA SER A 195 -21.15 11.88 -13.45
C SER A 195 -20.65 12.38 -12.08
N GLY A 196 -21.56 12.57 -11.12
CA GLY A 196 -21.20 12.96 -9.75
C GLY A 196 -20.28 11.95 -9.07
N ILE A 197 -20.57 10.65 -9.23
CA ILE A 197 -19.73 9.56 -8.70
C ILE A 197 -18.36 9.55 -9.39
N GLY A 198 -18.30 9.71 -10.71
CA GLY A 198 -17.05 9.79 -11.46
C GLY A 198 -16.14 10.92 -10.98
N LYS A 199 -16.72 12.10 -10.73
CA LYS A 199 -15.99 13.24 -10.14
C LYS A 199 -15.41 12.88 -8.78
N LEU A 200 -16.20 12.23 -7.91
CA LEU A 200 -15.73 11.79 -6.60
C LEU A 200 -14.59 10.76 -6.68
N VAL A 201 -14.70 9.75 -7.54
CA VAL A 201 -13.64 8.73 -7.74
C VAL A 201 -12.33 9.39 -8.14
N ILE A 202 -12.38 10.31 -9.10
CA ILE A 202 -11.19 11.07 -9.54
C ILE A 202 -10.66 11.97 -8.43
N SER A 203 -11.52 12.62 -7.65
CA SER A 203 -11.06 13.42 -6.49
C SER A 203 -10.31 12.56 -5.47
N ILE A 204 -10.80 11.36 -5.16
CA ILE A 204 -10.13 10.42 -4.24
C ILE A 204 -8.79 9.98 -4.84
N GLN A 205 -8.75 9.65 -6.14
CA GLN A 205 -7.52 9.29 -6.85
C GLN A 205 -6.46 10.41 -6.80
N SER A 206 -6.88 11.66 -6.99
CA SER A 206 -5.99 12.82 -6.93
C SER A 206 -5.45 13.09 -5.52
N VAL A 207 -6.29 12.97 -4.48
CA VAL A 207 -5.84 13.11 -3.08
C VAL A 207 -4.79 12.05 -2.75
N PHE A 208 -5.01 10.81 -3.19
CA PHE A 208 -4.03 9.74 -3.02
C PHE A 208 -2.70 10.08 -3.69
N TYR A 209 -2.73 10.56 -4.93
CA TYR A 209 -1.51 10.92 -5.66
C TYR A 209 -0.70 11.99 -4.94
N LEU A 210 -1.35 13.01 -4.37
CA LEU A 210 -0.67 14.05 -3.59
C LEU A 210 0.05 13.47 -2.37
N SER A 211 -0.61 12.60 -1.60
CA SER A 211 0.02 11.90 -0.48
C SER A 211 1.17 11.00 -0.95
N TYR A 212 1.01 10.36 -2.10
CA TYR A 212 2.02 9.50 -2.68
C TYR A 212 3.27 10.27 -3.15
N ILE A 213 3.14 11.42 -3.82
CA ILE A 213 4.28 12.27 -4.18
C ILE A 213 5.05 12.68 -2.94
N ALA A 214 4.38 13.13 -1.87
CA ALA A 214 5.05 13.55 -0.65
C ALA A 214 5.90 12.41 -0.06
N LEU A 215 5.34 11.20 -0.02
CA LEU A 215 6.04 10.00 0.41
C LEU A 215 7.19 9.65 -0.54
N PHE A 216 6.96 9.72 -1.85
CA PHE A 216 7.98 9.42 -2.87
C PHE A 216 9.16 10.40 -2.76
N ILE A 217 8.92 11.71 -2.65
CA ILE A 217 9.97 12.70 -2.43
C ILE A 217 10.70 12.41 -1.12
N SER A 218 9.99 12.15 -0.02
CA SER A 218 10.63 11.83 1.27
C SER A 218 11.55 10.60 1.15
N PHE A 219 11.08 9.52 0.53
CA PHE A 219 11.87 8.29 0.38
C PHE A 219 13.05 8.39 -0.60
N PHE A 220 12.99 9.28 -1.59
CA PHE A 220 14.01 9.39 -2.63
C PHE A 220 14.95 10.60 -2.46
N SER A 221 14.50 11.68 -1.83
CA SER A 221 15.29 12.89 -1.55
C SER A 221 16.27 12.70 -0.38
N LEU A 222 15.89 11.86 0.60
CA LEU A 222 16.76 11.46 1.71
C LEU A 222 17.79 10.43 1.23
N GLY A 223 18.79 10.90 0.48
CA GLY A 223 19.91 10.08 0.00
C GLY A 223 20.66 9.43 1.15
N HIS A 224 20.83 8.10 1.11
CA HIS A 224 21.56 7.22 2.06
C HIS A 224 21.24 7.33 3.57
N ASN A 225 20.53 8.36 4.02
CA ASN A 225 20.07 8.55 5.40
C ASN A 225 18.70 7.93 5.61
N LYS A 226 18.44 7.53 6.85
CA LYS A 226 17.37 6.61 7.25
C LYS A 226 15.94 7.19 7.14
N GLY A 227 15.75 8.37 6.54
CA GLY A 227 14.44 8.98 6.29
C GLY A 227 13.51 8.98 7.51
N TYR A 228 12.23 8.64 7.33
CA TYR A 228 11.26 8.46 8.44
C TYR A 228 11.71 7.48 9.55
N PHE A 229 12.70 6.62 9.27
CA PHE A 229 13.19 5.60 10.21
C PHE A 229 14.47 6.02 10.94
N GLU A 230 14.95 7.26 10.77
CA GLU A 230 16.22 7.75 11.34
C GLU A 230 16.23 7.84 12.88
N GLY A 231 15.06 7.79 13.52
CA GLY A 231 14.90 7.73 14.98
C GLY A 231 14.69 6.33 15.57
N LEU A 232 14.41 5.30 14.76
CA LEU A 232 13.93 4.00 15.26
C LEU A 232 15.04 3.04 15.70
N ASP A 233 16.29 3.27 15.30
CA ASP A 233 17.46 2.46 15.73
C ASP A 233 18.09 2.94 17.05
N LYS A 234 17.56 3.99 17.67
CA LYS A 234 18.12 4.59 18.91
C LYS A 234 17.33 4.26 20.19
N ARG A 235 16.39 3.30 20.16
CA ARG A 235 15.63 2.88 21.35
C ARG A 235 15.57 1.37 21.47
#